data_AF-A0A7Z9PW29-F1
#
_entry.id   AF-A0A7Z9PW29-F1
#
_cell.length_a   1.000
_cell.length_b   1.000
_cell.length_c   1.000
_cell.angle_alpha   90.00
_cell.angle_beta   90.00
_cell.angle_gamma   90.00
#
_symmetry.space_group_name_H-M   'P 1'
#
loop_
_entity.id
_entity.type
_entity.pdbx_description
1 polymer ?
#
loop_
_entity_poly.entity_id
_entity_poly.type
_entity_poly.pdbx_seq_one_letter_code
_entity_poly.pdbx_strand_id
1 'polypeptide(L)'
;MSQHLQEVLPDLLDSLGVMLEARSEKGLYFIKSGDMMFVEALPGLPPGGALVTFDRTLANRRDDVEFLHFEHRLVRNTLDLILDEGVGKATAARWKGAPKTTVCFQFLFVLEIEGPEYLSLSRYLPAQTQVVTGDLAAQVVEGWELPGGIAVEERALERLGPDVVETLLVRTQDLRPRLRAQAEELLESKTSSLKAQAAAKAESFFAREAARLQHLRENQETAEVVEQALQELESQHTEVLECLKKADWRFDAVRMILCQE
;
A
#
# COMPACT_ATOMS: atom_id res chain seq x y z
N MET A 1 7.96 14.38 -2.12
CA MET A 1 6.55 13.97 -2.14
C MET A 1 5.86 14.25 -3.48
N SER A 2 5.84 15.48 -4.01
CA SER A 2 5.21 15.75 -5.33
C SER A 2 5.82 14.94 -6.48
N GLN A 3 7.16 14.79 -6.49
CA GLN A 3 7.87 14.04 -7.55
C GLN A 3 7.44 12.56 -7.65
N HIS A 4 7.24 11.88 -6.52
CA HIS A 4 6.84 10.47 -6.54
C HIS A 4 5.42 10.29 -7.08
N LEU A 5 4.51 11.21 -6.74
CA LEU A 5 3.16 11.20 -7.30
C LEU A 5 3.18 11.46 -8.80
N GLN A 6 4.04 12.36 -9.27
CA GLN A 6 4.22 12.65 -10.70
C GLN A 6 4.76 11.44 -11.48
N GLU A 7 5.56 10.58 -10.85
CA GLU A 7 6.07 9.35 -11.45
C GLU A 7 5.00 8.25 -11.51
N VAL A 8 4.23 8.06 -10.43
CA VAL A 8 3.33 6.91 -10.28
C VAL A 8 1.92 7.17 -10.80
N LEU A 9 1.36 8.36 -10.59
CA LEU A 9 -0.02 8.66 -10.95
C LEU A 9 -0.33 8.46 -12.45
N PRO A 10 0.54 8.79 -13.41
CA PRO A 10 0.28 8.51 -14.81
C PRO A 10 0.03 7.03 -15.10
N ASP A 11 0.85 6.14 -14.52
CA ASP A 11 0.71 4.69 -14.72
C ASP A 11 -0.58 4.15 -14.07
N LEU A 12 -0.97 4.71 -12.91
CA LEU A 12 -2.23 4.37 -12.24
C LEU A 12 -3.47 4.86 -13.02
N LEU A 13 -3.39 6.05 -13.62
CA LEU A 13 -4.49 6.57 -14.43
C LEU A 13 -4.63 5.77 -15.73
N ASP A 14 -3.51 5.42 -16.37
CA ASP A 14 -3.50 4.60 -17.58
C ASP A 14 -4.10 3.21 -17.34
N SER A 15 -3.82 2.58 -16.19
CA SER A 15 -4.40 1.28 -15.83
C SER A 15 -5.94 1.32 -15.69
N LEU A 16 -6.50 2.48 -15.35
CA LEU A 16 -7.95 2.73 -15.28
C LEU A 16 -8.54 3.23 -16.62
N GLY A 17 -7.70 3.45 -17.64
CA GLY A 17 -8.11 4.03 -18.92
C GLY A 17 -8.35 5.55 -18.85
N VAL A 18 -7.79 6.24 -17.87
CA VAL A 18 -7.85 7.70 -17.73
C VAL A 18 -6.60 8.32 -18.36
N MET A 19 -6.80 9.25 -19.29
CA MET A 19 -5.71 9.86 -20.04
C MET A 19 -5.18 11.10 -19.33
N LEU A 20 -3.86 11.21 -19.25
CA LEU A 20 -3.15 12.41 -18.77
C LEU A 20 -2.27 12.99 -19.88
N GLU A 21 -2.78 13.99 -20.59
CA GLU A 21 -2.12 14.55 -21.78
C GLU A 21 -1.29 15.79 -21.43
N ALA A 22 0.02 15.75 -21.70
CA ALA A 22 0.86 16.93 -21.55
C ALA A 22 0.44 18.06 -22.50
N ARG A 23 0.45 19.30 -22.00
CA ARG A 23 0.19 20.51 -22.79
C ARG A 23 1.50 21.20 -23.19
N SER A 24 1.39 22.24 -24.02
CA SER A 24 2.54 23.03 -24.50
C SER A 24 3.28 23.73 -23.36
N GLU A 25 2.56 24.14 -22.31
CA GLU A 25 3.15 24.68 -21.09
C GLU A 25 3.72 23.55 -20.24
N LYS A 26 5.01 23.66 -19.87
CA LYS A 26 5.71 22.62 -19.11
C LYS A 26 5.04 22.41 -17.75
N GLY A 27 4.73 21.16 -17.42
CA GLY A 27 4.11 20.79 -16.15
C GLY A 27 2.59 20.99 -16.13
N LEU A 28 1.99 21.42 -17.24
CA LEU A 28 0.54 21.46 -17.41
C LEU A 28 0.07 20.19 -18.14
N TYR A 29 -0.97 19.58 -17.61
CA TYR A 29 -1.59 18.39 -18.17
C TYR A 29 -3.09 18.58 -18.30
N PHE A 30 -3.72 17.81 -19.17
CA PHE A 30 -5.17 17.70 -19.26
C PHE A 30 -5.57 16.27 -18.96
N ILE A 31 -6.35 16.10 -17.90
CA ILE A 31 -6.89 14.82 -17.49
C ILE A 31 -8.30 14.64 -18.07
N LYS A 32 -8.57 13.48 -18.66
CA LYS A 32 -9.89 13.14 -19.20
C LYS A 32 -10.10 11.63 -19.19
N SER A 33 -11.38 11.24 -19.18
CA SER A 33 -11.78 9.86 -19.44
C SER A 33 -11.34 9.42 -20.84
N GLY A 34 -10.74 8.23 -20.94
CA GLY A 34 -10.47 7.56 -22.22
C GLY A 34 -11.64 6.72 -22.70
N ASP A 35 -11.57 6.25 -23.95
CA ASP A 35 -12.64 5.47 -24.59
C ASP A 35 -12.75 4.03 -24.04
N MET A 36 -11.72 3.54 -23.35
CA MET A 36 -11.68 2.20 -22.73
C MET A 36 -11.48 2.29 -21.22
N MET A 37 -12.27 3.12 -20.53
CA MET A 37 -12.26 3.09 -19.07
C MET A 37 -12.80 1.76 -18.54
N PHE A 38 -12.11 1.21 -17.54
CA PHE A 38 -12.56 0.02 -16.81
C PHE A 38 -13.74 0.32 -15.86
N VAL A 39 -14.01 1.61 -15.61
CA VAL A 39 -15.04 2.11 -14.67
C VAL A 39 -15.93 3.13 -15.37
N GLU A 40 -17.21 3.18 -14.99
CA GLU A 40 -18.20 4.09 -15.61
C GLU A 40 -17.79 5.57 -15.54
N ALA A 41 -17.14 5.98 -14.43
CA ALA A 41 -16.50 7.29 -14.29
C ALA A 41 -15.49 7.27 -13.13
N LEU A 42 -14.40 8.05 -13.25
CA LEU A 42 -13.49 8.31 -12.13
C LEU A 42 -14.11 9.39 -11.21
N PRO A 43 -14.43 9.07 -9.93
CA PRO A 43 -15.03 10.06 -9.04
C PRO A 43 -14.12 11.27 -8.86
N GLY A 44 -14.70 12.47 -8.95
CA GLY A 44 -13.95 13.73 -8.87
C GLY A 44 -13.39 14.25 -10.19
N LEU A 45 -13.51 13.49 -11.30
CA LEU A 45 -13.16 13.96 -12.64
C LEU A 45 -14.38 14.63 -13.30
N PRO A 46 -14.29 15.90 -13.71
CA PRO A 46 -15.37 16.54 -14.46
C PRO A 46 -15.62 15.83 -15.80
N PRO A 47 -16.88 15.76 -16.30
CA PRO A 47 -17.19 15.11 -17.58
C PRO A 47 -16.43 15.68 -18.79
N GLY A 48 -16.07 16.96 -18.74
CA GLY A 48 -15.27 17.63 -19.77
C GLY A 48 -13.76 17.50 -19.60
N GLY A 49 -13.28 16.76 -18.59
CA GLY A 49 -11.89 16.78 -18.16
C GLY A 49 -11.52 18.05 -17.38
N ALA A 50 -10.26 18.11 -16.95
CA ALA A 50 -9.72 19.23 -16.19
C ALA A 50 -8.27 19.52 -16.56
N LEU A 51 -7.83 20.77 -16.39
CA LEU A 51 -6.41 21.13 -16.42
C LEU A 51 -5.81 20.88 -15.05
N VAL A 52 -4.69 20.16 -15.02
CA VAL A 52 -4.04 19.74 -13.77
C VAL A 52 -2.54 19.95 -13.84
N THR A 53 -1.91 20.10 -12.68
CA THR A 53 -0.46 20.24 -12.55
C THR A 53 0.07 19.63 -11.26
N PHE A 54 1.33 19.18 -11.29
CA PHE A 54 2.09 18.79 -10.10
C PHE A 54 2.98 19.92 -9.56
N ASP A 55 2.95 21.11 -10.20
CA ASP A 55 3.67 22.30 -9.77
C ASP A 55 2.73 23.28 -9.07
N ARG A 56 2.89 23.41 -7.75
CA ARG A 56 2.11 24.34 -6.93
C ARG A 56 2.24 25.79 -7.39
N THR A 57 3.40 26.18 -7.92
CA THR A 57 3.65 27.54 -8.40
C THR A 57 2.81 27.85 -9.62
N LEU A 58 2.63 26.86 -10.51
CA LEU A 58 1.80 27.00 -11.71
C LEU A 58 0.32 27.10 -11.30
N ALA A 59 -0.16 26.22 -10.43
CA ALA A 59 -1.54 26.28 -9.93
C ALA A 59 -1.87 27.61 -9.23
N ASN A 60 -0.95 28.16 -8.42
CA ASN A 60 -1.17 29.46 -7.77
C ASN A 60 -1.25 30.65 -8.74
N ARG A 61 -0.73 30.51 -9.97
CA ARG A 61 -0.77 31.56 -11.00
C ARG A 61 -2.01 31.44 -11.89
N ARG A 62 -2.69 30.30 -11.86
CA ARG A 62 -3.76 29.93 -12.78
C ARG A 62 -4.90 29.28 -12.02
N ASP A 63 -5.95 30.05 -11.80
CA ASP A 63 -7.16 29.59 -11.08
C ASP A 63 -7.90 28.46 -11.82
N ASP A 64 -7.65 28.29 -13.12
CA ASP A 64 -8.24 27.25 -13.96
C ASP A 64 -7.48 25.90 -13.93
N VAL A 65 -6.42 25.79 -13.13
CA VAL A 65 -5.57 24.59 -13.05
C VAL A 65 -5.59 24.01 -11.64
N GLU A 66 -5.98 22.74 -11.52
CA GLU A 66 -5.98 22.04 -10.24
C GLU A 66 -4.59 21.51 -9.87
N PHE A 67 -4.20 21.69 -8.61
CA PHE A 67 -2.93 21.18 -8.08
C PHE A 67 -3.10 19.73 -7.57
N LEU A 68 -2.43 18.79 -8.22
CA LEU A 68 -2.44 17.38 -7.81
C LEU A 68 -1.45 17.13 -6.67
N HIS A 69 -1.98 16.62 -5.57
CA HIS A 69 -1.25 16.12 -4.41
C HIS A 69 -1.99 14.91 -3.82
N PHE A 70 -1.40 14.20 -2.86
CA PHE A 70 -1.98 12.97 -2.29
C PHE A 70 -3.39 13.17 -1.68
N GLU A 71 -3.66 14.34 -1.10
CA GLU A 71 -4.98 14.67 -0.55
C GLU A 71 -6.00 15.19 -1.59
N HIS A 72 -5.60 15.30 -2.86
CA HIS A 72 -6.52 15.73 -3.92
C HIS A 72 -7.57 14.63 -4.17
N ARG A 73 -8.85 15.01 -4.32
CA ARG A 73 -9.96 14.05 -4.48
C ARG A 73 -9.71 13.05 -5.61
N LEU A 74 -9.29 13.54 -6.78
CA LEU A 74 -8.93 12.67 -7.92
C LEU A 74 -7.87 11.62 -7.54
N VAL A 75 -6.84 12.02 -6.80
CA VAL A 75 -5.73 11.13 -6.44
C VAL A 75 -6.19 10.10 -5.43
N ARG A 76 -6.93 10.51 -4.39
CA ARG A 76 -7.49 9.59 -3.39
C ARG A 76 -8.44 8.58 -4.05
N ASN A 77 -9.38 9.05 -4.85
CA ASN A 77 -10.34 8.19 -5.53
C ASN A 77 -9.66 7.23 -6.52
N THR A 78 -8.59 7.66 -7.21
CA THR A 78 -7.78 6.79 -8.08
C THR A 78 -7.12 5.67 -7.27
N LEU A 79 -6.54 6.01 -6.11
CA LEU A 79 -5.89 5.03 -5.24
C LEU A 79 -6.91 4.06 -4.64
N ASP A 80 -8.02 4.58 -4.11
CA ASP A 80 -9.09 3.77 -3.49
C ASP A 80 -9.63 2.75 -4.50
N LEU A 81 -9.91 3.19 -5.73
CA LEU A 81 -10.41 2.33 -6.80
C LEU A 81 -9.42 1.21 -7.14
N ILE A 82 -8.13 1.52 -7.28
CA ILE A 82 -7.10 0.52 -7.60
C ILE A 82 -6.92 -0.50 -6.46
N LEU A 83 -6.99 -0.04 -5.21
CA LEU A 83 -6.86 -0.90 -4.04
C LEU A 83 -8.10 -1.80 -3.85
N ASP A 84 -9.29 -1.31 -4.17
CA ASP A 84 -10.56 -2.02 -4.00
C ASP A 84 -10.90 -2.99 -5.14
N GLU A 85 -10.57 -2.64 -6.39
CA GLU A 85 -10.96 -3.43 -7.58
C GLU A 85 -10.38 -4.84 -7.63
N GLY A 86 -9.37 -5.13 -6.79
CA GLY A 86 -8.72 -6.44 -6.75
C GLY A 86 -7.90 -6.79 -8.00
N VAL A 87 -7.73 -5.82 -8.92
CA VAL A 87 -6.84 -5.93 -10.07
C VAL A 87 -5.39 -6.04 -9.56
N GLY A 88 -4.62 -6.95 -10.16
CA GLY A 88 -3.22 -7.19 -9.76
C GLY A 88 -3.02 -8.16 -8.59
N LYS A 89 -4.10 -8.64 -7.94
CA LYS A 89 -4.00 -9.62 -6.84
C LYS A 89 -3.47 -10.99 -7.26
N ALA A 90 -3.60 -11.36 -8.53
CA ALA A 90 -3.04 -12.58 -9.08
C ALA A 90 -2.44 -12.32 -10.46
N THR A 91 -1.16 -12.63 -10.63
CA THR A 91 -0.47 -12.45 -11.92
C THR A 91 0.51 -13.59 -12.21
N ALA A 92 0.80 -13.78 -13.49
CA ALA A 92 1.77 -14.76 -13.96
C ALA A 92 2.69 -14.13 -15.01
N ALA A 93 3.99 -14.27 -14.78
CA ALA A 93 5.02 -13.69 -15.62
C ALA A 93 6.06 -14.74 -16.02
N ARG A 94 6.81 -14.41 -17.07
CA ARG A 94 7.98 -15.14 -17.54
C ARG A 94 9.21 -14.27 -17.39
N TRP A 95 10.26 -14.82 -16.81
CA TRP A 95 11.58 -14.21 -16.80
C TRP A 95 12.49 -15.01 -17.73
N LYS A 96 12.85 -14.43 -18.87
CA LYS A 96 13.84 -15.00 -19.80
C LYS A 96 15.25 -14.59 -19.41
N GLY A 97 16.22 -15.47 -19.59
CA GLY A 97 17.61 -15.26 -19.16
C GLY A 97 17.81 -15.44 -17.66
N ALA A 98 16.90 -16.15 -16.99
CA ALA A 98 17.06 -16.51 -15.59
C ALA A 98 18.24 -17.48 -15.43
N PRO A 99 19.09 -17.40 -14.39
CA PRO A 99 20.24 -18.32 -14.27
C PRO A 99 19.88 -19.79 -14.06
N LYS A 100 18.62 -20.07 -13.74
CA LYS A 100 18.09 -21.41 -13.60
C LYS A 100 16.64 -21.48 -14.07
N THR A 101 16.32 -22.53 -14.82
CA THR A 101 14.93 -22.84 -15.17
C THR A 101 14.17 -23.36 -13.95
N THR A 102 13.16 -22.63 -13.49
CA THR A 102 12.34 -22.96 -12.29
C THR A 102 11.00 -22.20 -12.30
N VAL A 103 10.16 -22.45 -11.29
CA VAL A 103 8.97 -21.64 -10.99
C VAL A 103 9.10 -21.07 -9.59
N CYS A 104 8.77 -19.80 -9.44
CA CYS A 104 8.76 -19.12 -8.14
C CYS A 104 7.38 -18.50 -7.89
N PHE A 105 7.05 -18.32 -6.62
CA PHE A 105 5.84 -17.63 -6.17
C PHE A 105 6.23 -16.49 -5.26
N GLN A 106 5.73 -15.30 -5.55
CA GLN A 106 5.86 -14.14 -4.68
C GLN A 106 4.51 -13.87 -4.04
N PHE A 107 4.49 -13.82 -2.72
CA PHE A 107 3.31 -13.56 -1.91
C PHE A 107 3.46 -12.18 -1.30
N LEU A 108 2.48 -11.30 -1.54
CA LEU A 108 2.38 -10.00 -0.90
C LEU A 108 1.48 -10.13 0.33
N PHE A 109 2.00 -9.73 1.47
CA PHE A 109 1.29 -9.62 2.73
C PHE A 109 1.22 -8.17 3.16
N VAL A 110 0.13 -7.79 3.82
CA VAL A 110 -0.07 -6.48 4.41
C VAL A 110 -0.32 -6.65 5.90
N LEU A 111 0.52 -6.04 6.74
CA LEU A 111 0.31 -5.97 8.17
C LEU A 111 -0.72 -4.88 8.44
N GLU A 112 -1.87 -5.29 8.95
CA GLU A 112 -3.01 -4.41 9.21
C GLU A 112 -3.43 -4.50 10.67
N ILE A 113 -4.15 -3.49 11.14
CA ILE A 113 -4.79 -3.50 12.46
C ILE A 113 -6.23 -3.06 12.29
N GLU A 114 -7.13 -3.82 12.89
CA GLU A 114 -8.53 -3.45 12.96
C GLU A 114 -8.83 -2.65 14.24
N GLY A 115 -9.55 -1.55 14.08
CA GLY A 115 -10.07 -0.78 15.19
C GLY A 115 -10.80 0.50 14.73
N PRO A 116 -11.46 1.19 15.65
CA PRO A 116 -12.18 2.42 15.34
C PRO A 116 -11.29 3.53 14.77
N GLU A 117 -11.79 4.28 13.78
CA GLU A 117 -11.03 5.36 13.12
C GLU A 117 -10.55 6.45 14.09
N TYR A 118 -11.33 6.73 15.15
CA TYR A 118 -10.97 7.76 16.14
C TYR A 118 -9.69 7.45 16.90
N LEU A 119 -9.25 6.18 16.95
CA LEU A 119 -7.98 5.79 17.59
C LEU A 119 -6.75 6.12 16.73
N SER A 120 -6.95 6.41 15.44
CA SER A 120 -5.88 6.78 14.50
C SER A 120 -4.70 5.79 14.51
N LEU A 121 -4.98 4.48 14.54
CA LEU A 121 -3.99 3.41 14.78
C LEU A 121 -2.79 3.43 13.81
N SER A 122 -3.00 3.90 12.58
CA SER A 122 -1.98 4.06 11.53
C SER A 122 -0.80 4.94 11.95
N ARG A 123 -0.97 5.81 12.97
CA ARG A 123 0.11 6.63 13.52
C ARG A 123 1.15 5.83 14.30
N TYR A 124 0.76 4.69 14.88
CA TYR A 124 1.63 3.85 15.70
C TYR A 124 2.19 2.69 14.88
N LEU A 125 1.33 2.08 14.06
CA LEU A 125 1.67 1.02 13.13
C LEU A 125 0.94 1.30 11.80
N PRO A 126 1.55 2.07 10.89
CA PRO A 126 1.01 2.22 9.55
C PRO A 126 1.00 0.87 8.83
N ALA A 127 0.14 0.70 7.82
CA ALA A 127 0.13 -0.50 6.99
C ALA A 127 1.53 -0.76 6.42
N GLN A 128 2.03 -1.99 6.61
CA GLN A 128 3.33 -2.41 6.09
C GLN A 128 3.11 -3.53 5.09
N THR A 129 3.76 -3.42 3.94
CA THR A 129 3.73 -4.48 2.93
C THR A 129 5.00 -5.31 3.02
N GLN A 130 4.88 -6.63 2.95
CA GLN A 130 6.01 -7.52 2.89
C GLN A 130 5.82 -8.53 1.76
N VAL A 131 6.83 -8.67 0.92
CA VAL A 131 6.87 -9.74 -0.09
C VAL A 131 7.67 -10.90 0.46
N VAL A 132 7.19 -12.12 0.22
CA VAL A 132 7.91 -13.37 0.49
C VAL A 132 7.96 -14.17 -0.80
N THR A 133 9.15 -14.60 -1.20
CA THR A 133 9.39 -15.38 -2.41
C THR A 133 9.64 -16.85 -2.03
N GLY A 134 8.90 -17.75 -2.65
CA GLY A 134 9.03 -19.20 -2.50
C GLY A 134 9.33 -19.92 -3.82
N ASP A 135 9.91 -21.12 -3.75
CA ASP A 135 10.38 -21.87 -4.91
C ASP A 135 9.90 -23.34 -4.96
N LEU A 136 10.27 -24.04 -6.03
CA LEU A 136 9.95 -25.47 -6.19
C LEU A 136 10.65 -26.39 -5.17
N ALA A 137 11.69 -25.93 -4.49
CA ALA A 137 12.35 -26.67 -3.41
C ALA A 137 11.67 -26.47 -2.04
N ALA A 138 10.51 -25.80 -2.02
CA ALA A 138 9.77 -25.46 -0.80
C ALA A 138 10.61 -24.65 0.20
N GLN A 139 11.45 -23.76 -0.32
CA GLN A 139 12.14 -22.74 0.47
C GLN A 139 11.43 -21.40 0.29
N VAL A 140 11.37 -20.60 1.35
CA VAL A 140 10.84 -19.23 1.34
C VAL A 140 11.88 -18.25 1.86
N VAL A 141 11.95 -17.08 1.23
CA VAL A 141 12.83 -15.98 1.61
C VAL A 141 12.07 -14.66 1.54
N GLU A 142 12.41 -13.72 2.41
CA GLU A 142 11.81 -12.39 2.34
C GLU A 142 12.36 -11.56 1.19
N GLY A 143 11.49 -10.71 0.67
CA GLY A 143 11.83 -9.72 -0.34
C GLY A 143 11.48 -10.17 -1.74
N TRP A 144 11.94 -9.34 -2.67
CA TRP A 144 11.63 -9.41 -4.09
C TRP A 144 12.66 -10.24 -4.88
N GLU A 145 13.75 -10.63 -4.23
CA GLU A 145 14.77 -11.46 -4.83
C GLU A 145 14.22 -12.83 -5.14
N LEU A 146 14.52 -13.31 -6.33
CA LEU A 146 14.24 -14.68 -6.70
C LEU A 146 15.22 -15.64 -6.03
N PRO A 147 14.83 -16.92 -5.90
CA PRO A 147 15.69 -17.96 -5.37
C PRO A 147 17.07 -17.95 -6.05
N GLY A 148 18.12 -17.84 -5.25
CA GLY A 148 19.49 -17.57 -5.71
C GLY A 148 19.98 -16.13 -5.48
N GLY A 149 19.14 -15.26 -4.91
CA GLY A 149 19.53 -13.90 -4.49
C GLY A 149 19.58 -12.90 -5.65
N ILE A 150 18.72 -13.09 -6.66
CA ILE A 150 18.75 -12.28 -7.88
C ILE A 150 17.54 -11.37 -7.91
N ALA A 151 17.79 -10.07 -7.91
CA ALA A 151 16.77 -9.08 -8.17
C ALA A 151 16.35 -9.12 -9.65
N VAL A 152 15.04 -9.25 -9.90
CA VAL A 152 14.50 -9.15 -11.26
C VAL A 152 14.09 -7.71 -11.54
N GLU A 153 14.46 -7.21 -12.71
CA GLU A 153 13.90 -5.97 -13.22
C GLU A 153 12.47 -6.21 -13.69
N GLU A 154 11.49 -5.54 -13.08
CA GLU A 154 10.06 -5.68 -13.41
C GLU A 154 9.78 -5.50 -14.91
N ARG A 155 10.51 -4.62 -15.58
CA ARG A 155 10.38 -4.36 -17.03
C ARG A 155 10.88 -5.49 -17.92
N ALA A 156 11.69 -6.41 -17.39
CA ALA A 156 12.18 -7.58 -18.11
C ALA A 156 11.21 -8.77 -18.05
N LEU A 157 10.13 -8.65 -17.26
CA LEU A 157 9.11 -9.69 -17.16
C LEU A 157 8.16 -9.64 -18.36
N GLU A 158 7.94 -10.80 -18.96
CA GLU A 158 6.98 -10.96 -20.05
C GLU A 158 5.68 -11.60 -19.54
N ARG A 159 4.55 -11.27 -20.19
CA ARG A 159 3.28 -11.94 -19.89
C ARG A 159 3.37 -13.42 -20.21
N LEU A 160 2.95 -14.27 -19.27
CA LEU A 160 2.87 -15.70 -19.49
C LEU A 160 1.56 -16.06 -20.20
N GLY A 161 1.62 -16.90 -21.24
CA GLY A 161 0.45 -17.35 -21.99
C GLY A 161 -0.47 -18.26 -21.18
N PRO A 162 -1.81 -18.22 -21.40
CA PRO A 162 -2.80 -18.88 -20.56
C PRO A 162 -2.59 -20.40 -20.44
N ASP A 163 -2.29 -21.09 -21.54
CA ASP A 163 -2.07 -22.55 -21.53
C ASP A 163 -0.89 -22.97 -20.62
N VAL A 164 0.15 -22.13 -20.59
CA VAL A 164 1.32 -22.36 -19.73
C VAL A 164 0.97 -22.10 -18.27
N VAL A 165 0.19 -21.04 -18.01
CA VAL A 165 -0.32 -20.74 -16.66
C VAL A 165 -1.14 -21.91 -16.12
N GLU A 166 -2.13 -22.40 -16.88
CA GLU A 166 -2.98 -23.54 -16.47
C GLU A 166 -2.14 -24.79 -16.16
N THR A 167 -1.18 -25.11 -17.03
CA THR A 167 -0.28 -26.24 -16.83
C THR A 167 0.53 -26.12 -15.53
N LEU A 168 1.09 -24.94 -15.26
CA LEU A 168 1.85 -24.69 -14.04
C LEU A 168 0.95 -24.70 -12.80
N LEU A 169 -0.27 -24.19 -12.91
CA LEU A 169 -1.24 -24.19 -11.80
C LEU A 169 -1.60 -25.61 -11.39
N VAL A 170 -1.82 -26.52 -12.35
CA VAL A 170 -2.07 -27.94 -12.05
C VAL A 170 -0.84 -28.59 -11.40
N ARG A 171 0.35 -28.37 -11.98
CA ARG A 171 1.60 -28.97 -11.49
C ARG A 171 2.02 -28.52 -10.09
N THR A 172 1.62 -27.32 -9.69
CA THR A 172 2.02 -26.70 -8.41
C THR A 172 0.89 -26.67 -7.38
N GLN A 173 -0.24 -27.34 -7.63
CA GLN A 173 -1.45 -27.28 -6.79
C GLN A 173 -1.17 -27.56 -5.30
N ASP A 174 -0.32 -28.55 -4.99
CA ASP A 174 -0.04 -28.98 -3.62
C ASP A 174 1.09 -28.19 -2.98
N LEU A 175 1.92 -27.52 -3.80
CA LEU A 175 3.05 -26.73 -3.35
C LEU A 175 2.61 -25.33 -2.89
N ARG A 176 1.70 -24.67 -3.62
CA ARG A 176 1.30 -23.28 -3.33
C ARG A 176 0.77 -23.09 -1.89
N PRO A 177 -0.12 -23.94 -1.35
CA PRO A 177 -0.59 -23.79 0.03
C PRO A 177 0.53 -23.98 1.06
N ARG A 178 1.50 -24.88 0.77
CA ARG A 178 2.65 -25.11 1.65
C ARG A 178 3.59 -23.92 1.68
N LEU A 179 3.92 -23.36 0.52
CA LEU A 179 4.74 -22.15 0.42
C LEU A 179 4.08 -20.97 1.13
N ARG A 180 2.77 -20.79 0.95
CA ARG A 180 2.01 -19.75 1.64
C ARG A 180 2.07 -19.92 3.17
N ALA A 181 1.83 -21.13 3.68
CA ALA A 181 1.89 -21.40 5.12
C ALA A 181 3.30 -21.14 5.71
N GLN A 182 4.36 -21.51 4.99
CA GLN A 182 5.74 -21.21 5.39
C GLN A 182 6.03 -19.71 5.38
N ALA A 183 5.49 -18.98 4.40
CA ALA A 183 5.61 -17.52 4.35
C ALA A 183 4.88 -16.85 5.53
N GLU A 184 3.67 -17.30 5.87
CA GLU A 184 2.93 -16.83 7.04
C GLU A 184 3.72 -17.08 8.33
N GLU A 185 4.29 -18.27 8.52
CA GLU A 185 5.14 -18.61 9.68
C GLU A 185 6.39 -17.73 9.77
N LEU A 186 7.05 -17.48 8.62
CA LEU A 186 8.22 -16.61 8.54
C LEU A 186 7.90 -15.19 9.03
N LEU A 187 6.78 -14.63 8.57
CA LEU A 187 6.33 -13.29 8.96
C LEU A 187 5.86 -13.24 10.42
N GLU A 188 5.18 -14.29 10.89
CA GLU A 188 4.67 -14.32 12.26
C GLU A 188 5.77 -14.30 13.31
N SER A 189 6.92 -14.90 12.99
CA SER A 189 8.12 -14.82 13.82
C SER A 189 8.59 -13.38 14.08
N LYS A 190 8.25 -12.45 13.18
CA LYS A 190 8.64 -11.03 13.24
C LYS A 190 7.52 -10.11 13.73
N THR A 191 6.26 -10.54 13.63
CA THR A 191 5.08 -9.77 14.07
C THR A 191 5.24 -9.26 15.50
N SER A 192 5.77 -10.10 16.40
CA SER A 192 5.99 -9.74 17.81
C SER A 192 6.86 -8.48 18.00
N SER A 193 7.94 -8.36 17.23
CA SER A 193 8.84 -7.19 17.27
C SER A 193 8.14 -5.93 16.74
N LEU A 194 7.37 -6.05 15.66
CA LEU A 194 6.62 -4.93 15.08
C LEU A 194 5.53 -4.43 16.05
N LYS A 195 4.80 -5.36 16.68
CA LYS A 195 3.82 -5.04 17.74
C LYS A 195 4.48 -4.33 18.92
N ALA A 196 5.63 -4.82 19.39
CA ALA A 196 6.36 -4.20 20.50
C ALA A 196 6.83 -2.78 20.16
N GLN A 197 7.34 -2.56 18.94
CA GLN A 197 7.75 -1.23 18.47
C GLN A 197 6.56 -0.27 18.37
N ALA A 198 5.42 -0.74 17.87
CA ALA A 198 4.19 0.04 17.79
C ALA A 198 3.66 0.42 19.18
N ALA A 199 3.65 -0.54 20.12
CA ALA A 199 3.26 -0.30 21.50
C ALA A 199 4.17 0.74 22.16
N ALA A 200 5.50 0.64 21.99
CA ALA A 200 6.44 1.62 22.52
C ALA A 200 6.22 3.04 21.95
N LYS A 201 5.86 3.15 20.66
CA LYS A 201 5.48 4.43 20.05
C LYS A 201 4.19 4.99 20.66
N ALA A 202 3.19 4.14 20.89
CA ALA A 202 1.93 4.53 21.52
C ALA A 202 2.16 5.01 22.96
N GLU A 203 2.89 4.23 23.78
CA GLU A 203 3.27 4.59 25.14
C GLU A 203 3.96 5.96 25.20
N SER A 204 4.96 6.19 24.33
CA SER A 204 5.67 7.47 24.28
C SER A 204 4.77 8.64 23.87
N PHE A 205 3.78 8.41 23.00
CA PHE A 205 2.80 9.42 22.65
C PHE A 205 1.91 9.77 23.84
N PHE A 206 1.26 8.76 24.44
CA PHE A 206 0.30 8.97 25.52
C PHE A 206 0.97 9.54 26.78
N ALA A 207 2.19 9.12 27.11
CA ALA A 207 2.94 9.68 28.22
C ALA A 207 3.25 11.18 28.04
N ARG A 208 3.63 11.60 26.81
CA ARG A 208 3.86 13.02 26.51
C ARG A 208 2.58 13.84 26.59
N GLU A 209 1.48 13.29 26.08
CA GLU A 209 0.20 13.98 26.05
C GLU A 209 -0.41 14.11 27.45
N ALA A 210 -0.30 13.07 28.28
CA ALA A 210 -0.69 13.12 29.68
C ALA A 210 0.12 14.17 30.46
N ALA A 211 1.45 14.22 30.26
CA ALA A 211 2.30 15.24 30.89
C ALA A 211 1.92 16.67 30.44
N ARG A 212 1.60 16.85 29.16
CA ARG A 212 1.13 18.12 28.61
C ARG A 212 -0.19 18.57 29.24
N LEU A 213 -1.15 17.66 29.37
CA LEU A 213 -2.44 17.94 30.04
C LEU A 213 -2.24 18.25 31.53
N GLN A 214 -1.39 17.50 32.23
CA GLN A 214 -1.08 17.74 33.64
C GLN A 214 -0.47 19.12 33.88
N HIS A 215 0.39 19.61 32.98
CA HIS A 215 0.93 20.97 33.05
C HIS A 215 -0.17 22.04 32.88
N LEU A 216 -1.21 21.78 32.08
CA LEU A 216 -2.33 22.72 31.93
C LEU A 216 -3.23 22.78 33.17
N ARG A 217 -3.29 21.68 33.95
CA ARG A 217 -4.07 21.60 35.20
C ARG A 217 -3.67 22.64 36.25
N GLU A 218 -2.47 23.20 36.16
CA GLU A 218 -1.98 24.23 37.10
C GLU A 218 -2.86 25.49 37.11
N ASN A 219 -3.68 25.70 36.06
CA ASN A 219 -4.72 26.71 36.04
C ASN A 219 -6.06 26.15 36.58
N GLN A 220 -6.50 26.67 37.74
CA GLN A 220 -7.74 26.25 38.43
C GLN A 220 -9.00 26.35 37.55
N GLU A 221 -9.05 27.27 36.60
CA GLU A 221 -10.20 27.43 35.68
C GLU A 221 -10.34 26.27 34.68
N THR A 222 -9.27 25.50 34.46
CA THR A 222 -9.22 24.40 33.48
C THR A 222 -9.20 23.01 34.11
N ALA A 223 -9.19 22.92 35.45
CA ALA A 223 -8.95 21.67 36.17
C ALA A 223 -9.98 20.56 35.84
N GLU A 224 -11.27 20.89 35.76
CA GLU A 224 -12.34 19.92 35.48
C GLU A 224 -12.23 19.36 34.05
N VAL A 225 -11.99 20.23 33.06
CA VAL A 225 -11.83 19.85 31.65
C VAL A 225 -10.57 18.99 31.46
N VAL A 226 -9.48 19.32 32.15
CA VAL A 226 -8.25 18.55 32.09
C VAL A 226 -8.42 17.15 32.69
N GLU A 227 -9.17 17.01 33.79
CA GLU A 227 -9.45 15.71 34.40
C GLU A 227 -10.27 14.81 33.46
N GLN A 228 -11.30 15.36 32.81
CA GLN A 228 -12.08 14.64 31.79
C GLN A 228 -11.19 14.21 30.62
N ALA A 229 -10.34 15.12 30.11
CA ALA A 229 -9.42 14.82 29.02
C ALA A 229 -8.38 13.74 29.40
N LEU A 230 -7.91 13.71 30.65
CA LEU A 230 -7.00 12.66 31.12
C LEU A 230 -7.69 11.29 31.19
N GLN A 231 -8.94 11.23 31.63
CA GLN A 231 -9.73 9.99 31.64
C GLN A 231 -9.99 9.47 30.22
N GLU A 232 -10.36 10.36 29.31
CA GLU A 232 -10.51 10.01 27.89
C GLU A 232 -9.20 9.51 27.28
N LEU A 233 -8.08 10.19 27.60
CA LEU A 233 -6.75 9.81 27.11
C LEU A 233 -6.33 8.44 27.64
N GLU A 234 -6.59 8.12 28.91
CA GLU A 234 -6.30 6.81 29.51
C GLU A 234 -7.16 5.69 28.89
N SER A 235 -8.44 5.98 28.64
CA SER A 235 -9.33 5.07 27.93
C SER A 235 -8.82 4.78 26.51
N GLN A 236 -8.48 5.83 25.75
CA GLN A 236 -7.92 5.69 24.40
C GLN A 236 -6.57 4.95 24.41
N HIS A 237 -5.71 5.22 25.39
CA HIS A 237 -4.43 4.53 25.54
C HIS A 237 -4.64 3.03 25.69
N THR A 238 -5.51 2.63 26.60
CA THR A 238 -5.85 1.22 26.83
C THR A 238 -6.41 0.58 25.55
N GLU A 239 -7.35 1.23 24.88
CA GLU A 239 -7.98 0.71 23.66
C GLU A 239 -6.98 0.56 22.51
N VAL A 240 -6.10 1.55 22.31
CA VAL A 240 -5.03 1.49 21.31
C VAL A 240 -4.14 0.28 21.55
N LEU A 241 -3.69 0.05 22.79
CA LEU A 241 -2.81 -1.09 23.09
C LEU A 241 -3.49 -2.44 22.82
N GLU A 242 -4.78 -2.56 23.12
CA GLU A 242 -5.56 -3.77 22.83
C GLU A 242 -5.71 -3.99 21.31
N CYS A 243 -5.93 -2.94 20.53
CA CYS A 243 -5.93 -3.02 19.06
C CYS A 243 -4.55 -3.42 18.51
N LEU A 244 -3.46 -2.82 19.00
CA LEU A 244 -2.10 -3.13 18.54
C LEU A 244 -1.72 -4.60 18.75
N LYS A 245 -2.21 -5.24 19.81
CA LYS A 245 -1.99 -6.69 20.05
C LYS A 245 -2.59 -7.57 18.95
N LYS A 246 -3.67 -7.10 18.32
CA LYS A 246 -4.41 -7.82 17.28
C LYS A 246 -3.86 -7.59 15.86
N ALA A 247 -2.79 -6.81 15.70
CA ALA A 247 -2.16 -6.63 14.39
C ALA A 247 -1.83 -7.99 13.76
N ASP A 248 -2.12 -8.18 12.48
CA ASP A 248 -1.87 -9.46 11.81
C ASP A 248 -1.57 -9.25 10.33
N TRP A 249 -0.90 -10.24 9.72
CA TRP A 249 -0.58 -10.23 8.31
C TRP A 249 -1.74 -10.79 7.49
N ARG A 250 -2.32 -9.94 6.64
CA ARG A 250 -3.29 -10.34 5.63
C ARG A 250 -2.56 -10.70 4.34
N PHE A 251 -2.83 -11.89 3.79
CA PHE A 251 -2.42 -12.24 2.42
C PHE A 251 -3.22 -11.40 1.41
N ASP A 252 -2.53 -10.65 0.55
CA ASP A 252 -3.16 -9.69 -0.36
C ASP A 252 -3.04 -10.08 -1.83
N ALA A 253 -1.85 -10.48 -2.28
CA ALA A 253 -1.61 -10.81 -3.68
C ALA A 253 -0.59 -11.94 -3.88
N VAL A 254 -0.65 -12.60 -5.04
CA VAL A 254 0.34 -13.59 -5.47
C VAL A 254 0.77 -13.39 -6.92
N ARG A 255 2.06 -13.58 -7.16
CA ARG A 255 2.65 -13.59 -8.49
C ARG A 255 3.40 -14.89 -8.73
N MET A 256 3.06 -15.59 -9.81
CA MET A 256 3.81 -16.75 -10.29
C MET A 256 4.83 -16.31 -11.35
N ILE A 257 6.09 -16.73 -11.22
CA ILE A 257 7.14 -16.40 -12.18
C ILE A 257 7.74 -17.69 -12.73
N LEU A 258 7.61 -17.89 -14.04
CA LEU A 258 8.34 -18.92 -14.78
C LEU A 258 9.71 -18.37 -15.17
N CYS A 259 10.74 -18.86 -14.49
CA CYS A 259 12.14 -18.57 -14.77
C CYS A 259 12.63 -19.50 -15.88
N GLN A 260 13.18 -18.95 -16.96
CA GLN A 260 13.73 -19.70 -18.08
C GLN A 260 15.13 -19.17 -18.42
N GLU A 261 16.09 -20.08 -18.53
CA GLU A 261 17.46 -19.79 -18.99
C GLU A 261 17.49 -19.23 -20.42
#